data_AF-A0A372Q0R4-F1
#
_entry.id   AF-A0A372Q0R4-F1
#
_cell.length_a   1.000
_cell.length_b   1.000
_cell.length_c   1.000
_cell.angle_alpha   90.00
_cell.angle_beta   90.00
_cell.angle_gamma   90.00
#
_symmetry.space_group_name_H-M   'P 1'
#
loop_
_entity.id
_entity.type
_entity.pdbx_description
1 polymer ?
#
loop_
_entity_poly.entity_id
_entity_poly.type
_entity_poly.pdbx_seq_one_letter_code
_entity_poly.pdbx_strand_id
1 'polypeptide(L)'
;MSKEPEKIFISSISEKILISLIQNDNLQMSEVQVWKNVLKWGHTQNPELSSDPTSLSKDDFNVLKSTLQHYIPFIRFYNLTSKEISDTVIPYREILPEELYVDLLKTFLNLHPDSKPINKSKPRNFHKQKNVDSKIITSQHADLISKWIDELDITDNLNTSYKFNISWIS
;
A
#
# COMPACT_ATOMS: atom_id res chain seq x y z
N MET A 1 -7.66 -23.79 -16.85
CA MET A 1 -6.66 -22.93 -16.16
C MET A 1 -6.91 -21.50 -16.58
N SER A 2 -7.69 -20.76 -15.78
CA SER A 2 -7.89 -19.33 -15.99
C SER A 2 -6.70 -18.61 -15.38
N LYS A 3 -5.88 -17.95 -16.20
CA LYS A 3 -4.86 -17.01 -15.71
C LYS A 3 -5.59 -15.70 -15.45
N GLU A 4 -5.74 -15.34 -14.18
CA GLU A 4 -6.38 -14.08 -13.80
C GLU A 4 -5.67 -12.90 -14.47
N PRO A 5 -6.41 -12.02 -15.18
CA PRO A 5 -5.83 -10.85 -15.82
C PRO A 5 -5.11 -9.94 -14.80
N GLU A 6 -5.59 -9.89 -13.56
CA GLU A 6 -5.05 -9.08 -12.46
C GLU A 6 -3.55 -9.29 -12.20
N LYS A 7 -3.06 -10.54 -12.28
CA LYS A 7 -1.66 -10.89 -11.98
C LYS A 7 -0.66 -10.38 -13.02
N ILE A 8 -1.10 -10.14 -14.25
CA ILE A 8 -0.25 -9.71 -15.37
C ILE A 8 -0.11 -8.18 -15.40
N PHE A 9 -1.09 -7.43 -14.89
CA PHE A 9 -1.11 -5.97 -14.99
C PHE A 9 -0.28 -5.27 -13.90
N ILE A 10 -0.30 -5.75 -12.66
CA ILE A 10 0.48 -5.14 -11.56
C ILE A 10 1.99 -5.32 -11.77
N SER A 11 2.39 -6.43 -12.39
CA SER A 11 3.79 -6.67 -12.79
C SER A 11 4.27 -5.76 -13.92
N SER A 12 3.35 -5.10 -14.64
CA SER A 12 3.66 -4.21 -15.77
C SER A 12 3.77 -2.73 -15.39
N ILE A 13 3.39 -2.33 -14.17
CA ILE A 13 3.61 -0.96 -13.69
C ILE A 13 5.10 -0.78 -13.43
N SER A 14 5.75 0.05 -14.25
CA SER A 14 7.15 0.42 -14.07
C SER A 14 7.35 1.07 -12.70
N GLU A 15 8.45 0.73 -12.01
CA GLU A 15 8.91 1.34 -10.76
C GLU A 15 8.80 2.87 -10.77
N LYS A 16 9.12 3.51 -11.90
CA LYS A 16 9.03 4.96 -12.09
C LYS A 16 7.60 5.50 -11.94
N ILE A 17 6.60 4.77 -12.46
CA ILE A 17 5.20 5.15 -12.38
C ILE A 17 4.72 5.04 -10.93
N LEU A 18 5.04 3.93 -10.25
CA LEU A 18 4.67 3.72 -8.86
C LEU A 18 5.29 4.79 -7.94
N ILE A 19 6.57 5.11 -8.12
CA ILE A 19 7.24 6.20 -7.38
C ILE A 19 6.54 7.54 -7.63
N SER A 20 6.26 7.88 -8.89
CA SER A 20 5.58 9.14 -9.23
C SER A 20 4.19 9.27 -8.59
N LEU A 21 3.49 8.14 -8.46
CA LEU A 21 2.18 8.07 -7.83
C LEU A 21 2.27 8.27 -6.32
N ILE A 22 3.20 7.56 -5.66
CA ILE A 22 3.42 7.69 -4.21
C ILE A 22 3.83 9.12 -3.84
N GLN A 23 4.64 9.77 -4.66
CA GLN A 23 5.09 11.15 -4.44
C GLN A 23 4.00 12.21 -4.68
N ASN A 24 2.96 11.91 -5.44
CA ASN A 24 1.95 12.89 -5.84
C ASN A 24 1.13 13.38 -4.62
N ASP A 25 1.32 14.67 -4.28
CA ASP A 25 0.60 15.34 -3.20
C ASP A 25 -0.92 15.40 -3.42
N ASN A 26 -1.40 15.31 -4.66
CA ASN A 26 -2.81 15.41 -5.01
C ASN A 26 -3.49 14.03 -5.11
N LEU A 27 -2.77 12.93 -4.84
CA LEU A 27 -3.32 11.58 -4.82
C LEU A 27 -4.44 11.51 -3.76
N GLN A 28 -5.65 11.16 -4.19
CA GLN A 28 -6.83 11.03 -3.33
C GLN A 28 -6.83 9.67 -2.61
N MET A 29 -5.78 9.41 -1.83
CA MET A 29 -5.58 8.15 -1.12
C MET A 29 -4.92 8.43 0.23
N SER A 30 -5.39 7.77 1.29
CA SER A 30 -4.76 7.86 2.60
C SER A 30 -3.38 7.20 2.61
N GLU A 31 -2.50 7.62 3.51
CA GLU A 31 -1.13 7.07 3.56
C GLU A 31 -1.10 5.60 3.96
N VAL A 32 -2.06 5.13 4.77
CA VAL A 32 -2.20 3.70 5.08
C VAL A 32 -2.58 2.89 3.83
N GLN A 33 -3.45 3.42 2.96
CA GLN A 33 -3.78 2.77 1.68
C GLN A 33 -2.56 2.75 0.75
N VAL A 34 -1.80 3.85 0.67
CA VAL A 34 -0.54 3.90 -0.09
C VAL A 34 0.43 2.82 0.40
N TRP A 35 0.60 2.69 1.71
CA TRP A 35 1.46 1.65 2.30
C TRP A 35 1.00 0.23 1.98
N LYS A 36 -0.28 -0.09 2.21
CA LYS A 36 -0.87 -1.40 1.87
C LYS A 36 -0.67 -1.76 0.40
N ASN A 37 -0.79 -0.76 -0.47
CA ASN A 37 -0.63 -0.95 -1.90
C ASN A 37 0.82 -1.21 -2.32
N VAL A 38 1.78 -0.56 -1.68
CA VAL A 38 3.20 -0.84 -1.88
C VAL A 38 3.54 -2.27 -1.44
N LEU A 39 2.99 -2.73 -0.31
CA LEU A 39 3.11 -4.13 0.12
C LEU A 39 2.49 -5.09 -0.91
N LYS A 40 1.25 -4.82 -1.36
CA LYS A 40 0.57 -5.64 -2.39
C LYS A 40 1.41 -5.72 -3.66
N TRP A 41 1.95 -4.59 -4.12
CA TRP A 41 2.87 -4.55 -5.26
C TRP A 41 4.11 -5.43 -5.02
N GLY A 42 4.74 -5.31 -3.84
CA GLY A 42 5.88 -6.16 -3.46
C GLY A 42 5.57 -7.66 -3.51
N HIS A 43 4.40 -8.09 -3.04
CA HIS A 43 3.96 -9.49 -3.14
C HIS A 43 3.64 -9.91 -4.57
N THR A 44 3.12 -9.02 -5.41
CA THR A 44 2.89 -9.35 -6.83
C THR A 44 4.18 -9.61 -7.60
N GLN A 45 5.28 -8.94 -7.21
CA GLN A 45 6.61 -9.20 -7.77
C GLN A 45 7.22 -10.51 -7.23
N ASN A 46 6.80 -10.95 -6.04
CA ASN A 46 7.33 -12.12 -5.35
C ASN A 46 6.19 -13.11 -5.00
N PRO A 47 5.57 -13.75 -6.02
CA PRO A 47 4.33 -14.51 -5.84
C PRO A 47 4.47 -15.79 -5.00
N GLU A 48 5.69 -16.25 -4.74
CA GLU A 48 5.99 -17.39 -3.86
C GLU A 48 5.94 -17.00 -2.38
N LEU A 49 5.97 -15.70 -2.05
CA LEU A 49 5.92 -15.23 -0.68
C LEU A 49 4.48 -15.20 -0.18
N SER A 50 4.27 -15.66 1.05
CA SER A 50 2.99 -15.50 1.72
C SER A 50 2.63 -14.03 1.91
N SER A 51 1.35 -13.68 1.80
CA SER A 51 0.84 -12.34 2.14
C SER A 51 0.64 -12.14 3.65
N ASP A 52 0.70 -13.21 4.44
CA ASP A 52 0.64 -13.13 5.91
C ASP A 52 2.06 -12.92 6.47
N PRO A 53 2.36 -11.75 7.06
CA PRO A 53 3.69 -11.43 7.59
C PRO A 53 4.14 -12.36 8.71
N THR A 54 3.21 -13.01 9.42
CA THR A 54 3.56 -13.97 10.49
C THR A 54 4.13 -15.29 9.96
N SER A 55 3.88 -15.58 8.68
CA SER A 55 4.35 -16.78 7.99
C SER A 55 5.62 -16.57 7.17
N LEU A 56 6.12 -15.33 7.09
CA LEU A 56 7.34 -15.00 6.36
C LEU A 56 8.58 -15.40 7.17
N SER A 57 9.49 -16.14 6.53
CA SER A 57 10.82 -16.40 7.06
C SER A 57 11.72 -15.17 6.93
N LYS A 58 12.91 -15.23 7.54
CA LYS A 58 13.91 -14.17 7.42
C LYS A 58 14.35 -13.96 5.96
N ASP A 59 14.49 -15.04 5.20
CA ASP A 59 14.89 -14.95 3.78
C ASP A 59 13.76 -14.37 2.93
N ASP A 60 12.51 -14.70 3.23
CA ASP A 60 11.34 -14.09 2.58
C ASP A 60 11.30 -12.57 2.80
N PHE A 61 11.56 -12.13 4.04
CA PHE A 61 11.68 -10.71 4.35
C PHE A 61 12.85 -10.04 3.59
N ASN A 62 13.98 -10.73 3.41
CA ASN A 62 15.10 -10.19 2.63
C ASN A 62 14.73 -9.99 1.16
N VAL A 63 13.98 -10.94 0.57
CA VAL A 63 13.46 -10.84 -0.79
C VAL A 63 12.50 -9.64 -0.91
N LEU A 64 11.53 -9.53 0.01
CA LEU A 64 10.58 -8.42 0.01
C LEU A 64 11.27 -7.07 0.25
N LYS A 65 12.27 -7.02 1.13
CA LYS A 65 13.09 -5.84 1.41
C LYS A 65 13.82 -5.36 0.16
N SER A 66 14.51 -6.25 -0.55
CA SER A 66 15.24 -5.89 -1.78
C SER A 66 14.32 -5.37 -2.88
N THR A 67 13.07 -5.86 -2.92
CA THR A 67 12.02 -5.39 -3.83
C THR A 67 11.50 -3.99 -3.45
N LEU A 68 11.29 -3.73 -2.16
CA LEU A 68 10.58 -2.53 -1.69
C LEU A 68 11.49 -1.37 -1.28
N GLN A 69 12.79 -1.60 -1.12
CA GLN A 69 13.73 -0.62 -0.56
C GLN A 69 13.70 0.75 -1.24
N HIS A 70 13.51 0.82 -2.57
CA HIS A 70 13.48 2.10 -3.29
C HIS A 70 12.17 2.88 -3.10
N TYR A 71 11.09 2.22 -2.66
CA TYR A 71 9.78 2.86 -2.45
C TYR A 71 9.60 3.39 -1.04
N ILE A 72 10.23 2.73 -0.04
CA ILE A 72 10.14 3.08 1.39
C ILE A 72 10.40 4.58 1.65
N PRO A 73 11.44 5.22 1.06
CA PRO A 73 11.71 6.64 1.30
C PRO A 73 10.58 7.60 0.87
N PHE A 74 9.66 7.16 0.02
CA PHE A 74 8.56 7.98 -0.47
C PHE A 74 7.27 7.82 0.34
N ILE A 75 7.23 6.87 1.28
CA ILE A 75 6.07 6.64 2.14
C ILE A 75 6.10 7.63 3.31
N ARG A 76 4.99 8.34 3.51
CA ARG A 76 4.87 9.35 4.57
C ARG A 76 4.43 8.70 5.89
N PHE A 77 5.28 7.85 6.46
CA PHE A 77 4.95 7.06 7.66
C PHE A 77 4.44 7.92 8.83
N TYR A 78 4.96 9.12 9.01
CA TYR A 78 4.53 10.05 10.06
C TYR A 78 3.12 10.61 9.90
N ASN A 79 2.48 10.39 8.76
CA ASN A 79 1.09 10.78 8.52
C ASN A 79 0.10 9.63 8.76
N LEU A 80 0.57 8.46 9.21
CA LEU A 80 -0.28 7.38 9.70
C LEU A 80 -0.65 7.66 11.17
N THR A 81 -1.75 7.07 11.65
CA THR A 81 -2.07 7.02 13.08
C THR A 81 -1.22 5.98 13.80
N SER A 82 -1.12 6.07 15.12
CA SER A 82 -0.42 5.06 15.93
C SER A 82 -1.04 3.65 15.74
N LYS A 83 -2.37 3.57 15.63
CA LYS A 83 -3.09 2.33 15.28
C LYS A 83 -2.68 1.79 13.90
N GLU A 84 -2.66 2.64 12.87
CA GLU A 84 -2.27 2.23 11.51
C GLU A 84 -0.82 1.73 11.46
N ILE A 85 0.11 2.38 12.17
CA ILE A 85 1.50 1.93 12.32
C ILE A 85 1.53 0.54 12.96
N SER A 86 0.83 0.36 14.08
CA SER A 86 0.78 -0.92 14.81
C SER A 86 0.23 -2.05 13.93
N ASP A 87 -0.87 -1.81 13.23
CA ASP A 87 -1.59 -2.84 12.50
C ASP A 87 -0.94 -3.17 11.15
N THR A 88 -0.26 -2.22 10.52
CA THR A 88 0.19 -2.39 9.11
C THR A 88 1.69 -2.25 8.89
N VAL A 89 2.41 -1.52 9.75
CA VAL A 89 3.86 -1.26 9.56
C VAL A 89 4.70 -2.19 10.43
N ILE A 90 4.35 -2.35 11.71
CA ILE A 90 5.10 -3.23 12.64
C ILE A 90 5.18 -4.70 12.16
N PRO A 91 4.15 -5.31 11.56
CA PRO A 91 4.25 -6.67 11.04
C PRO A 91 5.34 -6.84 9.96
N TYR A 92 5.68 -5.75 9.27
CA TYR A 92 6.68 -5.69 8.22
C TYR A 92 7.95 -4.94 8.66
N ARG A 93 8.23 -4.84 9.96
CA ARG A 93 9.41 -4.08 10.45
C ARG A 93 10.75 -4.51 9.84
N GLU A 94 10.90 -5.78 9.47
CA GLU A 94 12.16 -6.36 8.96
C GLU A 94 12.57 -5.76 7.59
N ILE A 95 11.60 -5.26 6.81
CA ILE A 95 11.88 -4.62 5.52
C ILE A 95 12.28 -3.14 5.66
N LEU A 96 12.05 -2.53 6.81
CA LEU A 96 12.38 -1.12 7.04
C LEU A 96 13.87 -0.94 7.34
N PRO A 97 14.46 0.22 6.98
CA PRO A 97 15.73 0.66 7.54
C PRO A 97 15.62 0.77 9.07
N GLU A 98 16.63 0.29 9.79
CA GLU A 98 16.63 0.25 11.25
C GLU A 98 16.43 1.64 11.86
N GLU A 99 17.14 2.65 11.35
CA GLU A 99 17.02 4.04 11.80
C GLU A 99 15.59 4.59 11.66
N LEU A 100 14.95 4.29 10.52
CA LEU A 100 13.56 4.68 10.27
C LEU A 100 12.62 4.00 11.27
N TYR A 101 12.77 2.68 11.46
CA TYR A 101 11.93 1.94 12.39
C TYR A 101 12.05 2.45 13.83
N VAL A 102 13.28 2.71 14.29
CA VAL A 102 13.53 3.25 15.63
C VAL A 102 12.91 4.65 15.80
N ASP A 103 13.02 5.53 14.81
CA ASP A 103 12.40 6.86 14.88
C ASP A 103 10.87 6.80 14.86
N LEU A 104 10.29 5.88 14.08
CA LEU A 104 8.84 5.62 14.10
C LEU A 104 8.39 5.17 15.48
N LEU A 105 9.07 4.19 16.09
CA LEU A 105 8.73 3.75 17.44
C LEU A 105 8.78 4.89 18.45
N LYS A 106 9.88 5.67 18.47
CA LYS A 106 10.02 6.83 19.37
C LYS A 106 8.89 7.84 19.20
N THR A 107 8.46 8.05 17.97
CA THR A 107 7.42 9.01 17.63
C THR A 107 6.04 8.53 18.06
N PHE A 108 5.70 7.26 17.82
CA PHE A 108 4.33 6.74 17.99
C PHE A 108 4.04 6.09 19.34
N LEU A 109 5.06 5.62 20.08
CA LEU A 109 4.87 4.96 21.38
C LEU A 109 4.26 5.86 22.47
N ASN A 110 4.42 7.18 22.36
CA ASN A 110 3.91 8.16 23.34
C ASN A 110 2.64 8.88 22.87
N LEU A 111 2.08 8.49 21.73
CA LEU A 111 0.92 9.13 21.12
C LEU A 111 -0.38 8.37 21.43
N HIS A 112 -1.50 9.10 21.51
CA HIS A 112 -2.83 8.48 21.55
C HIS A 112 -3.04 7.61 20.29
N PRO A 113 -3.72 6.44 20.37
CA PRO A 113 -3.87 5.50 19.25
C PRO A 113 -4.33 6.14 17.93
N ASP A 114 -5.32 7.03 18.01
CA ASP A 114 -5.91 7.72 16.84
C ASP A 114 -5.19 9.03 16.46
N SER A 115 -4.13 9.39 17.17
CA SER A 115 -3.38 10.62 16.92
C SER A 115 -2.22 10.42 15.94
N LYS A 116 -1.84 11.50 15.26
CA LYS A 116 -0.73 11.58 14.32
C LYS A 116 0.31 12.57 14.85
N PRO A 117 1.61 12.34 14.64
CA PRO A 117 2.63 13.31 15.04
C PRO A 117 2.51 14.61 14.24
N ILE A 118 2.51 15.73 14.96
CA ILE A 118 2.39 17.06 14.37
C ILE A 118 3.73 17.47 13.72
N ASN A 119 3.68 18.07 12.53
CA ASN A 119 4.82 18.70 11.83
C ASN A 119 6.00 17.79 11.41
N LYS A 120 5.87 16.46 11.46
CA LYS A 120 6.93 15.54 11.03
C LYS A 120 7.00 15.33 9.51
N SER A 121 5.89 15.51 8.79
CA SER A 121 5.88 15.47 7.32
C SER A 121 4.71 16.30 6.74
N LYS A 122 4.77 16.62 5.44
CA LYS A 122 3.69 17.34 4.76
C LYS A 122 2.54 16.38 4.40
N PRO A 123 1.28 16.65 4.82
CA PRO A 123 0.12 15.84 4.43
C PRO A 123 -0.19 15.99 2.94
N ARG A 124 -0.89 15.00 2.36
CA ARG A 124 -1.45 15.13 1.00
C ARG A 124 -2.55 16.17 0.95
N ASN A 125 -2.66 16.83 -0.21
CA ASN A 125 -3.65 17.85 -0.50
C ASN A 125 -4.97 17.20 -0.94
N PHE A 126 -5.83 16.86 0.02
CA PHE A 126 -7.17 16.35 -0.29
C PHE A 126 -8.12 17.43 -0.86
N HIS A 127 -7.83 18.72 -0.64
CA HIS A 127 -8.78 19.82 -0.91
C HIS A 127 -8.59 20.61 -2.21
N LYS A 128 -7.77 20.16 -3.15
CA LYS A 128 -7.64 20.84 -4.45
C LYS A 128 -7.75 19.83 -5.60
N GLN A 129 -8.97 19.66 -6.11
CA GLN A 129 -9.17 19.30 -7.52
C GLN A 129 -8.63 20.47 -8.36
N LYS A 130 -7.32 20.48 -8.61
CA LYS A 130 -6.79 21.17 -9.77
C LYS A 130 -6.71 20.13 -10.87
N ASN A 131 -7.38 20.38 -11.98
CA ASN A 131 -7.25 19.61 -13.22
C ASN A 131 -5.79 19.21 -13.40
N VAL A 132 -5.54 17.91 -13.35
CA VAL A 132 -4.21 17.35 -13.40
C VAL A 132 -3.72 17.45 -14.84
N ASP A 133 -3.11 18.58 -15.17
CA ASP A 133 -2.40 18.78 -16.44
C ASP A 133 -1.02 18.09 -16.34
N SER A 134 -1.02 16.77 -16.12
CA SER A 134 0.22 16.00 -15.94
C SER A 134 0.74 15.54 -17.30
N LYS A 135 1.87 16.11 -17.74
CA LYS A 135 2.68 15.59 -18.87
C LYS A 135 3.24 14.17 -18.65
N ILE A 136 3.11 13.61 -17.44
CA ILE A 136 3.77 12.37 -17.00
C ILE A 136 2.78 11.20 -16.90
N ILE A 137 1.52 11.46 -16.57
CA ILE A 137 0.48 10.43 -16.42
C ILE A 137 -0.42 10.54 -17.65
N THR A 138 -0.32 9.55 -18.54
CA THR A 138 -1.22 9.45 -19.69
C THR A 138 -2.63 9.06 -19.19
N SER A 139 -3.66 9.34 -19.98
CA SER A 139 -5.02 8.89 -19.69
C SER A 139 -5.09 7.37 -19.45
N GLN A 140 -4.28 6.60 -20.18
CA GLN A 140 -4.15 5.16 -19.96
C GLN A 140 -3.61 4.82 -18.56
N HIS A 141 -2.61 5.54 -18.05
CA HIS A 141 -2.13 5.32 -16.68
C HIS A 141 -3.20 5.70 -15.65
N ALA A 142 -3.93 6.80 -15.86
CA ALA A 142 -5.01 7.22 -14.98
C ALA A 142 -6.17 6.19 -14.95
N ASP A 143 -6.57 5.66 -16.10
CA ASP A 143 -7.59 4.61 -16.21
C ASP A 143 -7.14 3.30 -15.54
N LEU A 144 -5.85 2.94 -15.67
CA LEU A 144 -5.27 1.76 -15.02
C LEU A 144 -5.22 1.91 -13.49
N ILE A 145 -4.84 3.10 -13.01
CA ILE A 145 -4.85 3.42 -11.58
C ILE A 145 -6.29 3.39 -11.05
N SER A 146 -7.26 3.93 -11.79
CA SER A 146 -8.68 3.92 -11.39
C SER A 146 -9.19 2.49 -11.25
N LYS A 147 -8.99 1.63 -12.26
CA LYS A 147 -9.45 0.23 -12.21
C LYS A 147 -8.84 -0.54 -11.06
N TRP A 148 -7.56 -0.34 -10.78
CA TRP A 148 -6.89 -1.00 -9.64
C TRP A 148 -7.42 -0.48 -8.30
N ILE A 149 -7.74 0.81 -8.17
CA ILE A 149 -8.40 1.37 -6.98
C ILE A 149 -9.83 0.80 -6.82
N ASP A 150 -10.57 0.67 -7.92
CA ASP A 150 -11.94 0.14 -7.89
C ASP A 150 -11.98 -1.36 -7.53
N GLU A 151 -11.02 -2.16 -8.02
CA GLU A 151 -10.86 -3.57 -7.62
C GLU A 151 -10.45 -3.72 -6.13
N LEU A 152 -9.67 -2.77 -5.59
CA LEU A 152 -9.32 -2.71 -4.17
C LEU A 152 -10.55 -2.49 -3.28
N ASP A 153 -11.47 -1.60 -3.68
CA ASP A 153 -12.68 -1.30 -2.91
C ASP A 153 -13.65 -2.50 -2.93
N ILE A 154 -13.76 -3.19 -4.07
CA ILE A 154 -14.59 -4.40 -4.19
C ILE A 154 -14.04 -5.54 -3.32
N THR A 155 -12.72 -5.77 -3.30
CA THR A 155 -12.12 -6.87 -2.52
C THR A 155 -12.11 -6.62 -1.01
N ASP A 156 -11.90 -5.39 -0.55
CA ASP A 156 -12.03 -5.04 0.89
C ASP A 156 -13.50 -5.15 1.36
N ASN A 157 -14.48 -4.86 0.49
CA ASN A 157 -15.90 -4.97 0.82
C ASN A 157 -16.42 -6.43 0.84
N LEU A 158 -15.79 -7.33 0.06
CA LEU A 158 -16.10 -8.78 0.07
C LEU A 158 -15.63 -9.51 1.35
N ASN A 159 -14.76 -8.90 2.18
CA ASN A 159 -14.45 -9.40 3.52
C ASN A 159 -15.61 -9.21 4.52
N THR A 160 -16.70 -8.55 4.12
CA THR A 160 -17.98 -8.63 4.82
C THR A 160 -18.89 -9.67 4.14
N SER A 161 -18.69 -10.94 4.53
CA SER A 161 -19.63 -12.07 4.43
C SER A 161 -20.81 -11.93 3.45
N TYR A 162 -20.63 -12.40 2.21
CA TYR A 162 -21.76 -12.95 1.44
C TYR A 162 -21.76 -14.47 1.54
N LYS A 163 -22.55 -14.96 2.49
CA LYS A 163 -22.88 -16.38 2.64
C LYS A 163 -23.89 -16.75 1.55
N PHE A 164 -23.42 -17.17 0.38
CA PHE A 164 -24.30 -17.73 -0.64
C PHE A 164 -24.77 -19.12 -0.21
N ASN A 165 -26.02 -19.20 0.28
CA ASN A 165 -26.74 -20.46 0.36
C ASN A 165 -27.18 -20.85 -1.06
N ILE A 166 -26.50 -21.81 -1.66
CA ILE A 166 -26.99 -22.55 -2.82
C ILE A 166 -27.80 -23.74 -2.31
N SER A 167 -29.12 -23.61 -2.36
CA SER A 167 -30.03 -24.76 -2.27
C SER A 167 -30.13 -25.41 -3.65
N TRP A 168 -29.64 -26.64 -3.76
CA TRP A 168 -29.93 -27.50 -4.90
C TRP A 168 -31.38 -27.97 -4.82
N ILE A 169 -32.13 -27.79 -5.91
CA ILE A 169 -33.42 -28.44 -6.13
C ILE A 169 -33.13 -29.77 -6.81
N SER A 170 -33.66 -30.86 -6.26
CA SER A 170 -33.92 -32.12 -6.96
C SER A 170 -35.39 -32.48 -6.79
#